data_AF-A0A538HCE9-F1
#
_entry.id   AF-A0A538HCE9-F1
#
_cell.length_a   1.000
_cell.length_b   1.000
_cell.length_c   1.000
_cell.angle_alpha   90.00
_cell.angle_beta   90.00
_cell.angle_gamma   90.00
#
_symmetry.space_group_name_H-M   'P 1'
#
loop_
_entity.id
_entity.type
_entity.pdbx_description
1 polymer ?
#
loop_
_entity_poly.entity_id
_entity_poly.type
_entity_poly.pdbx_seq_one_letter_code
_entity_poly.pdbx_strand_id
1 'polypeptide(L)'
;MHEKSKIRLEEILAEHERLRAQAAVQLEEDARRTATFMDRFERMKDSIIRPVLEETCETLAARGHEAWLEDGSTGADERIKDARVSLLVTPRRSDGLRTDSGRVMFYAERGRHRIGVNGTYRGGISTMGEYDPDEVTRDLVEDKVLEVVERVFAPLH
;
A
#
# COMPACT_ATOMS: atom_id res chain seq x y z
N MET A 1 20.40 -40.13 -35.78
CA MET A 1 19.71 -38.84 -36.02
C MET A 1 20.28 -38.22 -37.29
N HIS A 2 19.46 -37.71 -38.20
CA HIS A 2 19.97 -37.07 -39.42
C HIS A 2 20.61 -35.71 -39.11
N GLU A 3 21.62 -35.31 -39.88
CA GLU A 3 22.36 -34.03 -39.71
C GLU A 3 21.43 -32.82 -39.58
N LYS A 4 20.40 -32.75 -40.44
CA LYS A 4 19.37 -31.69 -40.40
C LYS A 4 18.61 -31.64 -39.07
N SER A 5 18.34 -32.80 -38.47
CA SER A 5 17.67 -32.87 -37.17
C SER A 5 18.59 -32.44 -36.03
N LYS A 6 19.90 -32.66 -36.15
CA LYS A 6 20.90 -32.19 -35.19
C LYS A 6 21.00 -30.68 -35.17
N ILE A 7 21.16 -30.07 -36.36
CA ILE A 7 21.21 -28.61 -36.54
C ILE A 7 19.95 -27.96 -35.98
N ARG A 8 18.77 -28.52 -36.30
CA ARG A 8 17.50 -27.99 -35.80
C ARG A 8 17.39 -28.06 -34.27
N LEU A 9 17.90 -29.12 -33.65
CA LEU A 9 17.91 -29.26 -32.19
C LEU A 9 18.84 -28.21 -31.55
N GLU A 10 20.02 -27.98 -32.12
CA GLU A 10 20.96 -26.95 -31.64
C GLU A 10 20.37 -25.54 -31.72
N GLU A 11 19.64 -25.22 -32.80
CA GLU A 11 18.91 -23.95 -32.93
C GLU A 11 17.83 -23.78 -31.85
N ILE A 12 17.05 -24.82 -31.57
CA ILE A 12 16.01 -24.80 -30.53
C ILE A 12 16.62 -24.59 -29.15
N LEU A 13 17.72 -25.27 -28.85
CA LEU A 13 18.43 -25.14 -27.57
C LEU A 13 19.03 -23.74 -27.42
N ALA A 14 19.67 -23.21 -28.46
CA ALA A 14 20.25 -21.87 -28.43
C ALA A 14 19.18 -20.79 -28.21
N GLU A 15 18.02 -20.90 -28.87
CA GLU A 15 16.91 -19.98 -28.67
C GLU A 15 16.32 -20.09 -27.25
N HIS A 16 16.17 -21.30 -26.75
CA HIS A 16 15.71 -21.53 -25.38
C HIS A 16 16.68 -20.92 -24.33
N GLU A 17 17.99 -21.10 -24.51
CA GLU A 17 19.02 -20.51 -23.65
C GLU A 17 18.98 -18.98 -23.71
N ARG A 18 18.80 -18.40 -24.91
CA ARG A 18 18.64 -16.95 -25.11
C ARG A 18 17.42 -16.41 -24.34
N LEU A 19 16.27 -17.06 -24.48
CA LEU A 19 15.04 -16.67 -23.77
C LEU A 19 15.18 -16.80 -22.25
N ARG A 20 15.81 -17.87 -21.77
CA ARG A 20 16.08 -18.06 -20.33
C ARG A 20 16.99 -16.96 -19.79
N ALA A 21 18.05 -16.60 -20.51
CA ALA A 21 18.95 -15.52 -20.11
C ALA A 21 18.23 -14.17 -20.05
N GLN A 22 17.38 -13.87 -21.04
CA GLN A 22 16.55 -12.65 -21.04
C GLN A 22 15.57 -12.62 -19.87
N ALA A 23 14.91 -13.73 -19.57
CA ALA A 23 14.00 -13.83 -18.43
C ALA A 23 14.72 -13.63 -17.09
N ALA A 24 15.95 -14.14 -16.95
CA ALA A 24 16.76 -13.94 -15.75
C ALA A 24 17.13 -12.47 -15.54
N VAL A 25 17.54 -11.77 -16.60
CA VAL A 25 17.84 -10.33 -16.56
C VAL A 25 16.60 -9.52 -16.18
N GLN A 26 15.45 -9.80 -16.82
CA GLN A 26 14.20 -9.10 -16.52
C GLN A 26 13.77 -9.30 -15.06
N LEU A 27 13.91 -10.53 -14.55
CA LEU A 27 13.57 -10.84 -13.16
C LEU A 27 14.46 -10.06 -12.17
N GLU A 28 15.76 -9.96 -12.45
CA GLU A 28 16.69 -9.20 -11.62
C GLU A 28 16.39 -7.70 -11.65
N GLU A 29 16.08 -7.16 -12.84
CA GLU A 29 15.69 -5.75 -12.99
C GLU A 29 14.41 -5.43 -12.25
N ASP A 30 13.39 -6.28 -12.34
CA ASP A 30 12.11 -6.09 -11.64
C ASP A 30 12.26 -6.24 -10.13
N ALA A 31 13.10 -7.17 -9.66
CA ALA A 31 13.42 -7.30 -8.25
C ALA A 31 14.11 -6.02 -7.70
N ARG A 32 15.07 -5.46 -8.46
CA ARG A 32 15.76 -4.22 -8.11
C ARG A 32 14.81 -3.01 -8.10
N ARG A 33 13.93 -2.91 -9.09
CA ARG A 33 12.90 -1.86 -9.15
C ARG A 33 11.95 -1.95 -7.97
N THR A 34 11.49 -3.16 -7.65
CA THR A 34 10.62 -3.42 -6.50
C THR A 34 11.30 -3.00 -5.21
N ALA A 35 12.56 -3.39 -4.98
CA ALA A 35 13.30 -3.01 -3.77
C ALA A 35 13.42 -1.48 -3.64
N THR A 36 13.79 -0.81 -4.74
CA THR A 36 13.93 0.65 -4.76
C THR A 36 12.61 1.35 -4.44
N PHE A 37 11.50 0.85 -4.98
CA PHE A 37 10.17 1.36 -4.71
C PHE A 37 9.77 1.18 -3.24
N MET A 38 9.99 -0.01 -2.66
CA MET A 38 9.64 -0.27 -1.26
C MET A 38 10.45 0.63 -0.31
N ASP A 39 11.75 0.81 -0.55
CA ASP A 39 12.58 1.73 0.23
C ASP A 39 12.10 3.18 0.12
N ARG A 40 11.61 3.57 -1.06
CA ARG A 40 11.04 4.90 -1.27
C ARG A 40 9.73 5.07 -0.51
N PHE A 41 8.86 4.06 -0.52
CA PHE A 41 7.63 4.07 0.25
C PHE A 41 7.90 4.17 1.76
N GLU A 42 8.85 3.39 2.30
CA GLU A 42 9.21 3.46 3.72
C GLU A 42 9.68 4.86 4.14
N ARG A 43 10.56 5.49 3.34
CA ARG A 43 10.99 6.88 3.60
C ARG A 43 9.82 7.87 3.58
N MET A 44 8.91 7.72 2.62
CA MET A 44 7.74 8.59 2.49
C MET A 44 6.73 8.37 3.61
N LYS A 45 6.52 7.12 4.00
CA LYS A 45 5.70 6.74 5.14
C LYS A 45 6.16 7.48 6.39
N ASP A 46 7.46 7.48 6.67
CA ASP A 46 7.98 8.11 7.89
C ASP A 46 8.12 9.64 7.79
N SER A 47 8.31 10.20 6.60
CA SER A 47 8.51 11.66 6.42
C SER A 47 7.23 12.45 6.12
N ILE A 48 6.21 11.83 5.53
CA ILE A 48 4.98 12.52 5.08
C ILE A 48 3.75 11.89 5.72
N ILE A 49 3.55 10.59 5.55
CA ILE A 49 2.28 9.94 5.91
C ILE A 49 2.10 9.89 7.43
N ARG A 50 3.07 9.28 8.13
CA ARG A 50 3.02 9.07 9.58
C ARG A 50 2.85 10.38 10.36
N PRO A 51 3.61 11.46 10.09
CA PRO A 51 3.39 12.74 10.77
C PRO A 51 1.95 13.24 10.68
N VAL A 52 1.32 13.18 9.50
CA VAL A 52 -0.07 13.62 9.32
C VAL A 52 -1.04 12.74 10.12
N LEU A 53 -0.82 11.42 10.13
CA LEU A 53 -1.66 10.49 10.89
C LEU A 53 -1.52 10.72 12.41
N GLU A 54 -0.30 10.96 12.89
CA GLU A 54 0.00 11.26 14.30
C GLU A 54 -0.65 12.58 14.73
N GLU A 55 -0.48 13.66 13.96
CA GLU A 55 -1.13 14.95 14.19
C GLU A 55 -2.67 14.82 14.25
N THR A 56 -3.23 13.98 13.36
CA THR A 56 -4.67 13.70 13.36
C THR A 56 -5.09 12.94 14.62
N CYS A 57 -4.31 11.93 15.01
CA CYS A 57 -4.53 11.17 16.25
C CYS A 57 -4.56 12.07 17.48
N GLU A 58 -3.56 12.94 17.63
CA GLU A 58 -3.46 13.89 18.73
C GLU A 58 -4.66 14.86 18.75
N THR A 59 -5.04 15.37 17.57
CA THR A 59 -6.18 16.29 17.40
C THR A 59 -7.51 15.66 17.81
N LEU A 60 -7.71 14.38 17.47
CA LEU A 60 -8.90 13.60 17.83
C LEU A 60 -8.91 13.23 19.32
N ALA A 61 -7.77 12.80 19.85
CA ALA A 61 -7.60 12.44 21.25
C ALA A 61 -7.83 13.64 22.18
N ALA A 62 -7.35 14.83 21.81
CA ALA A 62 -7.58 16.08 22.55
C ALA A 62 -9.08 16.43 22.68
N ARG A 63 -9.94 15.89 21.80
CA ARG A 63 -11.40 16.05 21.82
C ARG A 63 -12.13 14.83 22.41
N GLY A 64 -11.39 13.84 22.91
CA GLY A 64 -11.93 12.66 23.58
C GLY A 64 -12.38 11.54 22.64
N HIS A 65 -11.99 11.58 21.36
CA HIS A 65 -12.18 10.47 20.42
C HIS A 65 -11.01 9.49 20.50
N GLU A 66 -11.27 8.21 20.22
CA GLU A 66 -10.23 7.20 20.16
C GLU A 66 -9.65 7.16 18.75
N ALA A 67 -8.33 7.29 18.63
CA ALA A 67 -7.64 7.15 17.36
C ALA A 67 -6.25 6.54 17.61
N TRP A 68 -5.83 5.60 16.75
CA TRP A 68 -4.50 5.03 16.82
C TRP A 68 -3.97 4.64 15.45
N LEU A 69 -2.65 4.59 15.34
CA LEU A 69 -1.95 4.11 14.17
C LEU A 69 -1.80 2.59 14.24
N GLU A 70 -1.89 1.95 13.08
CA GLU A 70 -1.52 0.55 12.90
C GLU A 70 -0.52 0.45 11.75
N ASP A 71 0.70 0.04 12.10
CA ASP A 71 1.69 -0.38 11.13
C ASP A 71 1.53 -1.87 10.83
N GLY A 72 1.68 -2.23 9.55
CA GLY A 72 1.68 -3.61 9.13
C GLY A 72 2.79 -3.88 8.13
N SER A 73 3.45 -5.01 8.34
CA SER A 73 4.24 -5.69 7.32
C SER A 73 3.90 -7.17 7.45
N THR A 74 3.17 -7.73 6.49
CA THR A 74 2.92 -9.18 6.48
C THR A 74 4.19 -9.88 6.01
N GLY A 75 4.84 -10.58 6.93
CA GLY A 75 6.00 -11.44 6.67
C GLY A 75 5.79 -12.82 7.27
N ALA A 76 5.29 -13.76 6.45
CA ALA A 76 5.43 -15.21 6.63
C ALA A 76 5.14 -15.98 5.33
N ASP A 77 4.23 -15.49 4.48
CA ASP A 77 3.96 -16.04 3.16
C ASP A 77 4.59 -15.17 2.07
N GLU A 78 5.48 -15.76 1.27
CA GLU A 78 6.37 -15.07 0.32
C GLU A 78 5.68 -14.36 -0.85
N ARG A 79 4.33 -14.39 -0.92
CA ARG A 79 3.60 -13.96 -2.11
C ARG A 79 3.24 -12.48 -2.12
N ILE A 80 3.08 -11.80 -0.99
CA ILE A 80 2.77 -10.37 -0.96
C ILE A 80 3.33 -9.73 0.33
N LYS A 81 4.48 -9.03 0.23
CA LYS A 81 4.95 -8.15 1.33
C LYS A 81 4.33 -6.77 1.12
N ASP A 82 3.14 -6.55 1.65
CA ASP A 82 2.53 -5.23 1.66
C ASP A 82 3.10 -4.42 2.84
N ALA A 83 3.79 -3.33 2.52
CA ALA A 83 4.12 -2.32 3.51
C ALA A 83 2.90 -1.41 3.64
N ARG A 84 2.42 -1.21 4.87
CA ARG A 84 1.24 -0.37 5.10
C ARG A 84 1.33 0.41 6.41
N VAL A 85 0.66 1.55 6.42
CA VAL A 85 0.34 2.33 7.61
C VAL A 85 -1.15 2.67 7.57
N SER A 86 -1.80 2.63 8.72
CA SER A 86 -3.20 2.99 8.84
C SER A 86 -3.46 3.89 10.02
N LEU A 87 -4.49 4.72 9.91
CA LEU A 87 -5.12 5.40 11.02
C LEU A 87 -6.51 4.79 11.22
N LEU A 88 -6.80 4.33 12.43
CA LEU A 88 -8.11 3.87 12.86
C LEU A 88 -8.74 4.92 13.77
N VAL A 89 -9.96 5.32 13.46
CA VAL A 89 -10.72 6.36 14.15
C VAL A 89 -12.02 5.78 14.69
N THR A 90 -12.26 5.95 15.98
CA THR A 90 -13.49 5.57 16.66
C THR A 90 -14.03 6.77 17.42
N PRO A 91 -15.09 7.42 16.93
CA PRO A 91 -15.66 8.54 17.65
C PRO A 91 -16.26 8.07 18.98
N ARG A 92 -16.20 8.94 19.98
CA ARG A 92 -16.89 8.76 21.24
C ARG A 92 -18.26 9.43 21.16
N ARG A 93 -19.31 8.74 21.57
CA ARG A 93 -20.64 9.33 21.77
C ARG A 93 -20.76 9.91 23.17
N SER A 94 -21.65 10.91 23.32
CA SER A 94 -22.01 11.52 24.61
C SER A 94 -22.67 10.53 25.59
N ASP A 95 -23.25 9.44 25.09
CA ASP A 95 -23.84 8.35 25.88
C ASP A 95 -22.81 7.28 26.32
N GLY A 96 -21.54 7.41 25.90
CA GLY A 96 -20.47 6.45 26.20
C GLY A 96 -20.45 5.20 25.32
N LEU A 97 -21.37 5.05 24.38
CA LEU A 97 -21.35 3.94 23.41
C LEU A 97 -20.35 4.23 22.28
N ARG A 98 -19.64 3.18 21.84
CA ARG A 98 -18.78 3.24 20.66
C ARG A 98 -19.65 3.31 19.40
N THR A 99 -19.33 4.25 18.51
CA THR A 99 -19.93 4.38 17.17
C THR A 99 -19.12 3.56 16.16
N ASP A 100 -19.66 3.43 14.95
CA ASP A 100 -18.94 2.89 13.81
C ASP A 100 -17.56 3.54 13.70
N SER A 101 -16.54 2.69 13.65
CA SER A 101 -15.17 3.12 13.41
C SER A 101 -14.91 3.20 11.90
N GLY A 102 -13.89 3.96 11.55
CA GLY A 102 -13.37 3.97 10.19
C GLY A 102 -11.86 4.00 10.17
N ARG A 103 -11.30 3.57 9.05
CA ARG A 103 -9.86 3.45 8.88
C ARG A 103 -9.46 3.99 7.54
N VAL A 104 -8.37 4.74 7.50
CA VAL A 104 -7.65 5.06 6.26
C VAL A 104 -6.34 4.27 6.26
N MET A 105 -6.01 3.66 5.13
CA MET A 105 -4.83 2.83 4.97
C MET A 105 -4.08 3.23 3.71
N PHE A 106 -2.79 3.55 3.88
CA PHE A 106 -1.83 3.76 2.82
C PHE A 106 -0.97 2.50 2.70
N TYR A 107 -0.81 1.98 1.49
CA TYR A 107 -0.11 0.72 1.28
C TYR A 107 0.67 0.70 -0.03
N ALA A 108 1.73 -0.10 -0.05
CA ALA A 108 2.55 -0.36 -1.21
C ALA A 108 2.58 -1.87 -1.48
N GLU A 109 2.09 -2.27 -2.65
CA GLU A 109 2.13 -3.65 -3.12
C GLU A 109 3.41 -3.91 -3.94
N ARG A 110 4.04 -5.06 -3.70
CA ARG A 110 5.19 -5.50 -4.50
C ARG A 110 4.79 -5.66 -5.97
N GLY A 111 5.58 -5.09 -6.88
CA GLY A 111 5.41 -5.23 -8.32
C GLY A 111 4.40 -4.28 -8.98
N ARG A 112 3.48 -3.65 -8.23
CA ARG A 112 2.61 -2.58 -8.78
C ARG A 112 3.33 -1.25 -8.91
N HIS A 113 4.30 -0.97 -8.04
CA HIS A 113 5.04 0.29 -7.97
C HIS A 113 4.16 1.54 -7.81
N ARG A 114 2.99 1.41 -7.17
CA ARG A 114 2.07 2.50 -6.84
C ARG A 114 1.65 2.43 -5.38
N ILE A 115 1.29 3.58 -4.83
CA ILE A 115 0.81 3.72 -3.45
C ILE A 115 -0.72 3.72 -3.49
N GLY A 116 -1.31 2.69 -2.93
CA GLY A 116 -2.76 2.57 -2.80
C GLY A 116 -3.26 3.26 -1.53
N VAL A 117 -4.48 3.80 -1.61
CA VAL A 117 -5.19 4.35 -0.46
C VAL A 117 -6.57 3.71 -0.39
N ASN A 118 -6.87 3.10 0.75
CA ASN A 118 -8.17 2.51 1.04
C ASN A 118 -8.79 3.17 2.28
N GLY A 119 -10.10 3.37 2.23
CA GLY A 119 -10.91 3.81 3.36
C GLY A 119 -11.89 2.71 3.74
N THR A 120 -12.07 2.46 5.03
CA THR A 120 -13.12 1.59 5.55
C THR A 120 -14.03 2.36 6.49
N TYR A 121 -15.33 2.14 6.34
CA TYR A 121 -16.35 2.70 7.22
C TYR A 121 -17.61 1.83 7.19
N ARG A 122 -18.25 1.60 8.34
CA ARG A 122 -19.50 0.79 8.45
C ARG A 122 -19.44 -0.56 7.76
N GLY A 123 -18.28 -1.22 7.78
CA GLY A 123 -18.05 -2.52 7.14
C GLY A 123 -17.84 -2.48 5.63
N GLY A 124 -17.91 -1.31 4.98
CA GLY A 124 -17.57 -1.14 3.57
C GLY A 124 -16.10 -0.76 3.37
N ILE A 125 -15.42 -1.37 2.40
CA ILE A 125 -14.10 -0.97 1.91
C ILE A 125 -14.29 -0.14 0.63
N SER A 126 -13.68 1.04 0.58
CA SER A 126 -13.61 1.90 -0.60
C SER A 126 -12.16 2.10 -1.00
N THR A 127 -11.84 1.84 -2.26
CA THR A 127 -10.59 2.32 -2.85
C THR A 127 -10.70 3.83 -3.05
N MET A 128 -9.77 4.58 -2.48
CA MET A 128 -9.76 6.04 -2.49
C MET A 128 -8.76 6.62 -3.52
N GLY A 129 -7.89 5.77 -4.08
CA GLY A 129 -6.98 6.11 -5.17
C GLY A 129 -5.74 5.22 -5.22
N GLU A 130 -5.03 5.28 -6.34
CA GLU A 130 -3.67 4.77 -6.51
C GLU A 130 -2.81 5.89 -7.09
N TYR A 131 -1.67 6.13 -6.46
CA TYR A 131 -0.81 7.28 -6.73
C TYR A 131 0.62 6.84 -7.03
N ASP A 132 1.28 7.57 -7.92
CA ASP A 132 2.72 7.44 -8.05
C ASP A 132 3.40 8.05 -6.81
N PRO A 133 4.59 7.56 -6.41
CA PRO A 133 5.29 8.08 -5.25
C PRO A 133 5.55 9.60 -5.27
N ASP A 134 5.64 10.20 -6.45
CA ASP A 134 5.86 11.64 -6.62
C ASP A 134 4.59 12.47 -6.37
N GLU A 135 3.41 11.85 -6.45
CA GLU A 135 2.11 12.50 -6.24
C GLU A 135 1.70 12.52 -4.77
N VAL A 136 2.30 11.66 -3.93
CA VAL A 136 1.98 11.55 -2.51
C VAL A 136 2.63 12.69 -1.74
N THR A 137 1.88 13.77 -1.61
CA THR A 137 2.23 14.98 -0.86
C THR A 137 1.53 15.00 0.50
N ARG A 138 1.96 15.92 1.38
CA ARG A 138 1.28 16.14 2.67
C ARG A 138 -0.20 16.49 2.47
N ASP A 139 -0.49 17.42 1.58
CA ASP A 139 -1.86 17.86 1.24
C ASP A 139 -2.73 16.69 0.78
N LEU A 140 -2.20 15.80 -0.08
CA LEU A 140 -2.94 14.61 -0.50
C LEU A 140 -3.25 13.68 0.67
N VAL A 141 -2.28 13.45 1.57
CA VAL A 141 -2.48 12.60 2.74
C VAL A 141 -3.53 13.21 3.66
N GLU A 142 -3.44 14.51 3.93
CA GLU A 142 -4.42 15.27 4.72
C GLU A 142 -5.83 15.14 4.14
N ASP A 143 -6.00 15.40 2.84
CA ASP A 143 -7.28 15.27 2.14
C ASP A 143 -7.88 13.87 2.31
N LYS A 144 -7.07 12.82 2.13
CA LYS A 144 -7.56 11.44 2.25
C LYS A 144 -7.90 11.05 3.68
N VAL A 145 -7.16 11.55 4.66
CA VAL A 145 -7.47 11.35 6.07
C VAL A 145 -8.79 12.05 6.42
N LEU A 146 -8.95 13.31 5.99
CA LEU A 146 -10.15 14.10 6.26
C LEU A 146 -11.39 13.47 5.59
N GLU A 147 -11.29 12.95 4.37
CA GLU A 147 -12.40 12.26 3.70
C GLU A 147 -12.94 11.08 4.54
N VAL A 148 -12.06 10.32 5.21
CA VAL A 148 -12.48 9.23 6.10
C VAL A 148 -13.03 9.76 7.42
N VAL A 149 -12.37 10.75 8.02
CA VAL A 149 -12.84 11.36 9.28
C VAL A 149 -14.23 11.97 9.09
N GLU A 150 -14.49 12.69 8.01
CA GLU A 150 -15.81 13.27 7.69
C GLU A 150 -16.90 12.19 7.64
N ARG A 151 -16.63 11.07 6.94
CA ARG A 151 -17.58 9.95 6.87
C ARG A 151 -17.82 9.33 8.24
N VAL A 152 -16.77 9.17 9.03
CA VAL A 152 -16.83 8.58 10.36
C VAL A 152 -17.69 9.41 11.32
N PHE A 153 -17.60 10.73 11.22
CA PHE A 153 -18.34 11.67 12.07
C PHE A 153 -19.69 12.10 11.50
N ALA A 154 -20.03 11.69 10.28
CA ALA A 154 -21.30 12.01 9.65
C ALA A 154 -22.49 11.42 10.44
N PRO A 155 -23.61 12.16 10.57
CA PRO A 155 -24.82 11.65 11.21
C PRO A 155 -25.29 10.33 10.59
N LEU A 156 -25.80 9.42 11.43
CA LEU A 156 -26.57 8.27 10.96
C LEU A 156 -27.93 8.81 10.46
N HIS A 157 -28.17 8.73 9.15
CA HIS A 157 -29.49 8.96 8.55
C HIS A 157 -30.29 7.66 8.51
#